data_AF-A0A846T244-F1
#
_entry.id   AF-A0A846T244-F1
#
_cell.length_a   1.000
_cell.length_b   1.000
_cell.length_c   1.000
_cell.angle_alpha   90.00
_cell.angle_beta   90.00
_cell.angle_gamma   90.00
#
_symmetry.space_group_name_H-M   'P 1'
#
loop_
_entity.id
_entity.type
_entity.pdbx_description
1 polymer ?
#
loop_
_entity_poly.entity_id
_entity_poly.type
_entity_poly.pdbx_seq_one_letter_code
_entity_poly.pdbx_strand_id
1 'polypeptide(L)'
;MFDRAKLRCAVFFLIATAVGGQAVGSPSAGVSALPAILQIILANEDPAITLITHYYVSILRRSPEPAGLAYWVDQVNRAQAAGDGKPAFRQMASDFFNSAEYSGRNTTDREFLTNLYLTFFQREPDAGGLQFWFNHLSNGVPRSEILRSSSIAQMFTNFMKSLGF
;
A
#
# COMPACT_ATOMS: atom_id res chain seq x y z
N MET A 1 14.32 23.89 11.89
CA MET A 1 13.97 22.46 12.01
C MET A 1 12.51 22.38 12.41
N PHE A 2 11.61 22.12 11.45
CA PHE A 2 10.16 22.15 11.70
C PHE A 2 9.73 20.88 12.43
N ASP A 3 9.22 21.09 13.64
CA ASP A 3 8.77 20.04 14.54
C ASP A 3 7.43 19.48 14.05
N ARG A 4 7.46 18.24 13.56
CA ARG A 4 6.28 17.55 13.00
C ARG A 4 5.17 17.37 14.05
N ALA A 5 5.47 17.38 15.34
CA ALA A 5 4.46 17.30 16.40
C ALA A 5 3.69 18.62 16.56
N LYS A 6 4.34 19.77 16.34
CA LYS A 6 3.68 21.08 16.37
C LYS A 6 2.74 21.30 15.17
N LEU A 7 3.06 20.75 14.01
CA LEU A 7 2.18 20.78 12.84
C LEU A 7 0.92 19.92 13.04
N ARG A 8 1.05 18.79 13.76
CA ARG A 8 -0.05 17.87 14.10
C ARG A 8 -1.12 18.51 14.99
N CYS A 9 -0.75 19.34 15.96
CA CYS A 9 -1.72 20.06 16.81
C CYS A 9 -2.42 21.20 16.05
N ALA A 10 -1.70 21.93 15.21
CA ALA A 10 -2.25 23.09 14.51
C ALA A 10 -3.30 22.70 13.46
N VAL A 11 -3.09 21.59 12.74
CA VAL A 11 -4.06 21.07 11.76
C VAL A 11 -5.32 20.59 12.47
N PHE A 12 -5.19 19.81 13.55
CA PHE A 12 -6.33 19.28 14.32
C PHE A 12 -7.20 20.41 14.94
N PHE A 13 -6.57 21.48 15.43
CA PHE A 13 -7.26 22.62 16.04
C PHE A 13 -8.05 23.48 15.04
N LEU A 14 -7.58 23.58 13.79
CA LEU A 14 -8.26 24.35 12.75
C LEU A 14 -9.57 23.67 12.29
N ILE A 15 -9.64 22.34 12.33
CA ILE A 15 -10.83 21.56 11.89
C ILE A 15 -11.96 21.66 12.90
N ALA A 16 -11.65 21.72 14.20
CA ALA A 16 -12.64 21.88 15.26
C ALA A 16 -13.40 23.22 15.18
N THR A 17 -12.84 24.23 14.51
CA THR A 17 -13.50 25.53 14.31
C THR A 17 -14.29 25.60 12.98
N ALA A 18 -14.00 24.73 12.01
CA ALA A 18 -14.67 24.72 10.70
C ALA A 18 -15.96 23.89 10.70
N VAL A 19 -16.09 22.87 11.57
CA VAL A 19 -17.32 22.10 11.73
C VAL A 19 -18.20 22.78 12.78
N GLY A 20 -18.88 23.84 12.37
CA GLY A 20 -19.95 24.45 13.14
C GLY A 20 -21.09 23.44 13.37
N GLY A 21 -21.10 22.79 14.53
CA GLY A 21 -22.29 22.31 15.24
C GLY A 21 -23.32 21.52 14.44
N GLN A 22 -22.94 20.45 13.75
CA GLN A 22 -23.90 19.47 13.21
C GLN A 22 -23.45 18.04 13.55
N ALA A 23 -24.43 17.24 13.98
CA ALA A 23 -24.27 15.92 14.55
C ALA A 23 -23.47 14.95 13.67
N VAL A 24 -22.79 14.02 14.33
CA VAL A 24 -21.90 12.99 13.77
C VAL A 24 -22.70 12.00 12.91
N GLY A 25 -22.95 12.36 11.65
CA GLY A 25 -23.41 11.47 10.60
C GLY A 25 -22.25 11.16 9.67
N SER A 26 -21.87 9.89 9.58
CA SER A 26 -20.89 9.26 8.66
C SER A 26 -19.71 10.11 8.15
N PRO A 27 -18.44 9.73 8.43
CA PRO A 27 -17.25 10.51 8.08
C PRO A 27 -17.02 10.74 6.56
N SER A 28 -17.84 10.19 5.68
CA SER A 28 -17.64 10.20 4.23
C SER A 28 -18.08 11.48 3.51
N ALA A 29 -18.94 12.33 4.09
CA ALA A 29 -19.52 13.48 3.38
C ALA A 29 -18.64 14.74 3.39
N GLY A 30 -17.76 14.92 4.38
CA GLY A 30 -16.98 16.15 4.54
C GLY A 30 -15.67 16.21 3.74
N VAL A 31 -15.13 15.06 3.32
CA VAL A 31 -13.79 14.95 2.71
C VAL A 31 -13.81 15.23 1.20
N SER A 32 -14.98 15.10 0.57
CA SER A 32 -15.18 15.16 -0.89
C SER A 32 -14.98 16.54 -1.51
N ALA A 33 -15.02 17.61 -0.70
CA ALA A 33 -14.96 19.01 -1.17
C ALA A 33 -13.56 19.64 -1.13
N LEU A 34 -12.53 18.91 -0.70
CA LEU A 34 -11.17 19.43 -0.58
C LEU A 34 -10.36 19.29 -1.88
N PRO A 35 -9.39 20.18 -2.16
CA PRO A 35 -8.45 20.01 -3.27
C PRO A 35 -7.75 18.65 -3.19
N ALA A 36 -7.50 18.00 -4.33
CA ALA A 36 -6.92 16.65 -4.39
C ALA A 36 -5.63 16.49 -3.56
N ILE A 37 -4.78 17.52 -3.51
CA ILE A 37 -3.55 17.53 -2.69
C ILE A 37 -3.86 17.46 -1.19
N LEU A 38 -4.91 18.14 -0.74
CA LEU A 38 -5.32 18.14 0.67
C LEU A 38 -6.05 16.83 1.03
N GLN A 39 -6.79 16.24 0.09
CA GLN A 39 -7.31 14.88 0.23
C GLN A 39 -6.17 13.86 0.37
N ILE A 40 -5.11 13.97 -0.43
CA ILE A 40 -3.94 13.08 -0.36
C ILE A 40 -3.19 13.21 0.98
N ILE A 41 -3.09 14.42 1.54
CA ILE A 41 -2.44 14.65 2.85
C ILE A 41 -3.30 14.12 4.00
N LEU A 42 -4.64 14.25 3.94
CA LEU A 42 -5.55 13.71 4.94
C LEU A 42 -5.75 12.19 4.80
N ALA A 43 -5.63 11.66 3.59
CA ALA A 43 -5.65 10.24 3.28
C ALA A 43 -4.36 9.52 3.72
N ASN A 44 -3.26 10.24 3.89
CA ASN A 44 -2.02 9.73 4.50
C ASN A 44 -2.17 9.40 6.01
N GLU A 45 -3.37 9.49 6.58
CA GLU A 45 -3.69 9.00 7.92
C GLU A 45 -4.47 7.66 7.91
N ASP A 46 -4.92 7.18 6.74
CA ASP A 46 -5.56 5.86 6.61
C ASP A 46 -4.50 4.78 6.29
N PRO A 47 -4.35 3.73 7.14
CA PRO A 47 -3.40 2.65 6.89
C PRO A 47 -3.59 1.93 5.54
N ALA A 48 -4.82 1.82 5.07
CA ALA A 48 -5.12 1.23 3.77
C ALA A 48 -4.64 2.12 2.62
N ILE A 49 -4.89 3.43 2.67
CA ILE A 49 -4.45 4.36 1.63
C ILE A 49 -2.92 4.45 1.59
N THR A 50 -2.27 4.45 2.77
CA THR A 50 -0.82 4.40 2.88
C THR A 50 -0.25 3.15 2.21
N LEU A 51 -0.84 1.98 2.46
CA LEU A 51 -0.43 0.71 1.84
C LEU A 51 -0.68 0.67 0.33
N ILE A 52 -1.84 1.13 -0.13
CA ILE A 52 -2.16 1.21 -1.56
C ILE A 52 -1.13 2.09 -2.27
N THR A 53 -0.87 3.28 -1.73
CA THR A 53 0.13 4.21 -2.29
C THR A 53 1.52 3.59 -2.30
N HIS A 54 1.90 2.90 -1.22
CA HIS A 54 3.16 2.17 -1.14
C HIS A 54 3.28 1.11 -2.24
N TYR A 55 2.21 0.38 -2.57
CA TYR A 55 2.24 -0.63 -3.64
C TYR A 55 2.40 -0.02 -5.03
N TYR A 56 1.70 1.09 -5.32
CA TYR A 56 1.90 1.83 -6.56
C TYR A 56 3.36 2.28 -6.71
N VAL A 57 3.95 2.83 -5.65
CA VAL A 57 5.33 3.34 -5.70
C VAL A 57 6.35 2.20 -5.77
N SER A 58 6.20 1.16 -4.96
CA SER A 58 7.17 0.06 -4.89
C SER A 58 7.12 -0.87 -6.10
N ILE A 59 5.93 -1.13 -6.65
CA ILE A 59 5.74 -2.04 -7.78
C ILE A 59 5.77 -1.26 -9.10
N LEU A 60 4.96 -0.20 -9.23
CA LEU A 60 4.75 0.53 -10.49
C LEU A 60 5.62 1.79 -10.64
N ARG A 61 6.31 2.25 -9.58
CA ARG A 61 7.19 3.45 -9.58
C ARG A 61 6.47 4.73 -9.98
N ARG A 62 5.20 4.83 -9.61
CA ARG A 62 4.38 6.04 -9.78
C ARG A 62 3.41 6.20 -8.61
N SER A 63 2.83 7.39 -8.49
CA SER A 63 1.70 7.61 -7.59
C SER A 63 0.41 7.01 -8.18
N PRO A 64 -0.54 6.59 -7.33
CA PRO A 64 -1.86 6.21 -7.80
C PRO A 64 -2.57 7.42 -8.41
N GLU A 65 -3.30 7.18 -9.49
CA GLU A 65 -4.32 8.09 -9.97
C GLU A 65 -5.58 8.02 -9.09
N PRO A 66 -6.42 9.08 -9.03
CA PRO A 66 -7.58 9.10 -8.14
C PRO A 66 -8.55 7.93 -8.32
N ALA A 67 -8.81 7.53 -9.56
CA ALA A 67 -9.71 6.41 -9.87
C ALA A 67 -9.14 5.06 -9.41
N GLY A 68 -7.84 4.83 -9.66
CA GLY A 68 -7.14 3.62 -9.22
C GLY A 68 -7.06 3.52 -7.70
N LEU A 69 -6.79 4.63 -7.01
CA LEU A 69 -6.82 4.67 -5.54
C LEU A 69 -8.21 4.32 -4.99
N ALA A 70 -9.25 4.98 -5.50
CA ALA A 70 -10.63 4.75 -5.07
C ALA A 70 -11.06 3.29 -5.27
N TYR A 71 -10.72 2.69 -6.42
CA TYR A 71 -10.99 1.28 -6.69
C TYR A 71 -10.40 0.35 -5.61
N TRP A 72 -9.13 0.53 -5.27
CA TRP A 72 -8.47 -0.34 -4.28
C TRP A 72 -8.97 -0.11 -2.85
N VAL A 73 -9.29 1.13 -2.49
CA VAL A 73 -9.94 1.44 -1.21
C VAL A 73 -11.27 0.69 -1.10
N ASP A 74 -12.10 0.69 -2.14
CA ASP A 74 -13.37 -0.04 -2.15
C ASP A 74 -13.17 -1.55 -2.00
N GLN A 75 -12.15 -2.12 -2.65
CA GLN A 75 -11.84 -3.54 -2.55
C GLN A 75 -11.38 -3.94 -1.13
N VAL A 76 -10.56 -3.11 -0.48
CA VAL A 76 -10.13 -3.32 0.91
C VAL A 76 -11.33 -3.20 1.86
N ASN A 77 -12.17 -2.17 1.71
CA ASN A 77 -13.35 -1.96 2.53
C ASN A 77 -14.32 -3.15 2.45
N ARG A 78 -14.54 -3.71 1.26
CA ARG A 78 -15.36 -4.92 1.06
C ARG A 78 -14.77 -6.14 1.77
N ALA A 79 -13.46 -6.34 1.68
CA ALA A 79 -12.80 -7.45 2.36
C ALA A 79 -12.85 -7.32 3.89
N GLN A 80 -12.66 -6.10 4.42
CA GLN A 80 -12.82 -5.82 5.85
C GLN A 80 -14.25 -6.08 6.32
N ALA A 81 -15.26 -5.65 5.55
CA ALA A 81 -16.66 -5.93 5.85
C ALA A 81 -16.98 -7.44 5.85
N ALA A 82 -16.23 -8.24 5.09
CA ALA A 82 -16.33 -9.70 5.07
C ALA A 82 -15.51 -10.41 6.17
N GLY A 83 -14.68 -9.68 6.93
CA GLY A 83 -14.02 -10.17 8.15
C GLY A 83 -12.51 -9.94 8.24
N ASP A 84 -11.77 -9.87 7.12
CA ASP A 84 -10.33 -9.61 7.11
C ASP A 84 -9.91 -8.88 5.82
N GLY A 85 -9.22 -7.74 5.96
CA GLY A 85 -8.70 -6.95 4.85
C GLY A 85 -7.37 -7.48 4.26
N LYS A 86 -6.64 -8.34 4.98
CA LYS A 86 -5.32 -8.86 4.53
C LYS A 86 -5.35 -9.56 3.18
N PRO A 87 -6.37 -10.39 2.85
CA PRO A 87 -6.47 -11.01 1.54
C PRO A 87 -6.55 -10.01 0.39
N ALA A 88 -7.21 -8.85 0.59
CA ALA A 88 -7.33 -7.83 -0.45
C ALA A 88 -5.99 -7.20 -0.81
N PHE A 89 -5.15 -6.89 0.18
CA PHE A 89 -3.81 -6.37 -0.09
C PHE A 89 -2.93 -7.42 -0.79
N ARG A 90 -3.00 -8.70 -0.39
CA ARG A 90 -2.26 -9.75 -1.08
C ARG A 90 -2.68 -9.88 -2.54
N GLN A 91 -3.99 -9.88 -2.79
CA GLN A 91 -4.54 -9.94 -4.14
C GLN A 91 -4.11 -8.73 -4.96
N MET A 92 -4.18 -7.52 -4.40
CA MET A 92 -3.75 -6.28 -5.04
C MET A 92 -2.27 -6.33 -5.48
N ALA A 93 -1.37 -6.80 -4.62
CA ALA A 93 0.03 -6.97 -5.00
C ALA A 93 0.17 -7.95 -6.17
N SER A 94 -0.52 -9.09 -6.13
CA SER A 94 -0.54 -10.06 -7.23
C SER A 94 -1.05 -9.42 -8.53
N ASP A 95 -2.12 -8.64 -8.47
CA ASP A 95 -2.69 -7.97 -9.64
C ASP A 95 -1.70 -6.96 -10.24
N PHE A 96 -0.93 -6.26 -9.40
CA PHE A 96 0.09 -5.32 -9.86
C PHE A 96 1.28 -6.03 -10.51
N PHE A 97 1.83 -7.06 -9.86
CA PHE A 97 2.97 -7.81 -10.42
C PHE A 97 2.64 -8.57 -11.71
N ASN A 98 1.37 -8.93 -11.91
CA ASN A 98 0.90 -9.59 -13.14
C ASN A 98 0.29 -8.61 -14.16
N SER A 99 0.25 -7.32 -13.87
CA SER A 99 -0.34 -6.32 -14.77
C SER A 99 0.50 -6.12 -16.04
N ALA A 100 -0.17 -5.72 -17.13
CA ALA A 100 0.50 -5.28 -18.35
C ALA A 100 1.43 -4.08 -18.12
N GLU A 101 1.10 -3.23 -17.13
CA GLU A 101 1.91 -2.08 -16.76
C GLU A 101 3.25 -2.53 -16.15
N TYR A 102 3.23 -3.50 -15.23
CA TYR A 102 4.45 -4.02 -14.62
C TYR A 102 5.29 -4.83 -15.63
N SER A 103 4.65 -5.66 -16.45
CA SER A 103 5.36 -6.43 -17.48
C SER A 103 6.00 -5.53 -18.54
N GLY A 104 5.33 -4.44 -18.94
CA GLY A 104 5.85 -3.44 -19.88
C GLY A 104 7.12 -2.73 -19.40
N ARG A 105 7.47 -2.83 -18.11
CA ARG A 105 8.72 -2.30 -17.56
C ARG A 105 9.94 -3.19 -17.77
N ASN A 106 9.74 -4.41 -18.25
CA ASN A 106 10.80 -5.36 -18.59
C ASN A 106 11.84 -5.56 -17.46
N THR A 107 11.36 -5.68 -16.22
CA THR A 107 12.21 -5.79 -15.03
C THR A 107 13.06 -7.06 -15.07
N THR A 108 14.32 -6.94 -14.66
CA THR A 108 15.20 -8.08 -14.38
C THR A 108 14.72 -8.85 -13.15
N ASP A 109 15.23 -10.08 -12.97
CA ASP A 109 14.90 -10.89 -11.79
C ASP A 109 15.31 -10.22 -10.48
N ARG A 110 16.46 -9.53 -10.47
CA ARG A 110 16.92 -8.78 -9.29
C ARG A 110 16.03 -7.59 -8.98
N GLU A 111 15.59 -6.85 -10.00
CA GLU A 111 14.64 -5.73 -9.82
C GLU A 111 13.28 -6.23 -9.35
N PHE A 112 12.79 -7.35 -9.91
CA PHE A 112 11.57 -7.99 -9.45
C PHE A 112 11.64 -8.37 -7.97
N LEU A 113 12.71 -9.04 -7.55
CA LEU A 113 12.91 -9.40 -6.15
C LEU A 113 13.03 -8.16 -5.26
N THR A 114 13.72 -7.11 -5.71
CA THR A 114 13.83 -5.85 -4.98
C THR A 114 12.46 -5.19 -4.80
N ASN A 115 11.65 -5.11 -5.86
CA ASN A 115 10.30 -4.57 -5.79
C ASN A 115 9.41 -5.40 -4.83
N LEU A 116 9.53 -6.74 -4.87
CA LEU A 116 8.80 -7.64 -3.98
C LEU A 116 9.16 -7.40 -2.50
N TYR A 117 10.45 -7.26 -2.20
CA TYR A 117 10.92 -6.93 -0.85
C TYR A 117 10.43 -5.56 -0.38
N LEU A 118 10.55 -4.53 -1.22
CA LEU A 118 10.04 -3.20 -0.88
C LEU A 118 8.53 -3.25 -0.62
N THR A 119 7.77 -3.98 -1.44
CA THR A 119 6.31 -4.12 -1.33
C THR A 119 5.90 -4.73 0.01
N PHE A 120 6.42 -5.93 0.33
CA PHE A 120 5.92 -6.70 1.48
C PHE A 120 6.71 -6.52 2.77
N PHE A 121 7.92 -5.95 2.69
CA PHE A 121 8.84 -5.84 3.82
C PHE A 121 9.22 -4.40 4.14
N GLN A 122 8.89 -3.44 3.28
CA GLN A 122 9.30 -2.04 3.39
C GLN A 122 10.82 -1.86 3.59
N ARG A 123 11.61 -2.79 3.05
CA ARG A 123 13.07 -2.75 3.10
C ARG A 123 13.67 -3.34 1.84
N GLU A 124 14.93 -3.04 1.61
CA GLU A 124 15.71 -3.74 0.60
C GLU A 124 16.03 -5.19 1.04
N PRO A 125 16.17 -6.10 0.08
CA PRO A 125 16.62 -7.45 0.38
C PRO A 125 18.05 -7.41 0.90
N ASP A 126 18.31 -8.20 1.93
CA ASP A 126 19.68 -8.52 2.33
C ASP A 126 20.32 -9.44 1.27
N ALA A 127 21.66 -9.45 1.21
CA ALA A 127 22.39 -10.19 0.19
C ALA A 127 22.06 -11.69 0.17
N GLY A 128 21.86 -12.30 1.35
CA GLY A 128 21.50 -13.71 1.48
C GLY A 128 20.10 -14.01 0.96
N GLY A 129 19.11 -13.22 1.38
CA GLY A 129 17.73 -13.33 0.91
C GLY A 129 17.60 -13.11 -0.59
N LEU A 130 18.28 -12.09 -1.14
CA LEU A 130 18.28 -11.85 -2.59
C LEU A 130 18.86 -13.04 -3.36
N GLN A 131 20.02 -13.55 -2.93
CA GLN A 131 20.68 -14.66 -3.60
C GLN A 131 19.84 -15.94 -3.54
N PHE A 132 19.18 -16.20 -2.41
CA PHE A 132 18.29 -17.35 -2.27
C PHE A 132 17.20 -17.35 -3.34
N TRP A 133 16.41 -16.27 -3.43
CA TRP A 133 15.32 -16.19 -4.40
C TRP A 133 15.81 -16.10 -5.85
N PHE A 134 16.95 -15.44 -6.07
CA PHE A 134 17.57 -15.36 -7.39
C PHE A 134 17.97 -16.74 -7.92
N ASN A 135 18.48 -17.63 -7.05
CA ASN A 135 18.79 -19.01 -7.43
C ASN A 135 17.53 -19.78 -7.84
N HIS A 136 16.39 -19.57 -7.17
CA HIS A 136 15.11 -20.17 -7.59
C HIS A 136 14.70 -19.71 -8.98
N LEU A 137 14.77 -18.40 -9.27
CA LEU A 137 14.48 -17.87 -10.61
C LEU A 137 15.43 -18.43 -11.66
N SER A 138 16.74 -18.50 -11.35
CA SER A 138 17.76 -19.04 -12.25
C SER A 138 17.56 -20.52 -12.56
N ASN A 139 16.95 -21.27 -11.64
CA ASN A 139 16.59 -22.68 -11.81
C ASN A 139 15.22 -22.88 -12.48
N GLY A 140 14.60 -21.82 -13.02
CA GLY A 140 13.37 -21.89 -13.79
C GLY A 140 12.08 -21.81 -12.97
N VAL A 141 12.16 -21.48 -11.67
CA VAL A 141 10.95 -21.18 -10.90
C VAL A 141 10.33 -19.89 -11.42
N PRO A 142 9.04 -19.87 -11.79
CA PRO A 142 8.42 -18.66 -12.30
C PRO A 142 8.20 -17.63 -11.19
N ARG A 143 8.27 -16.34 -11.53
CA ARG A 143 8.03 -15.21 -10.61
C ARG A 143 6.70 -15.30 -9.86
N SER A 144 5.65 -15.79 -10.54
CA SER A 144 4.32 -16.00 -9.95
C SER A 144 4.35 -17.01 -8.80
N GLU A 145 5.19 -18.04 -8.87
CA GLU A 145 5.32 -19.02 -7.79
C GLU A 145 6.10 -18.46 -6.60
N ILE A 146 7.10 -17.61 -6.84
CA ILE A 146 7.78 -16.87 -5.75
C ILE A 146 6.81 -15.95 -5.00
N LEU A 147 5.96 -15.21 -5.73
CA LEU A 147 4.90 -14.36 -5.18
C LEU A 147 3.93 -15.14 -4.28
N ARG A 148 3.62 -16.39 -4.65
CA ARG A 148 2.69 -17.27 -3.94
C ARG A 148 3.34 -18.07 -2.81
N SER A 149 4.67 -18.04 -2.71
CA SER A 149 5.42 -18.85 -1.74
C SER A 149 4.99 -18.58 -0.30
N SER A 150 4.99 -19.62 0.53
CA SER A 150 4.57 -19.54 1.94
C SER A 150 5.46 -18.59 2.76
N SER A 151 6.75 -18.49 2.44
CA SER A 151 7.67 -17.56 3.10
C SER A 151 7.30 -16.11 2.84
N ILE A 152 7.06 -15.72 1.59
CA ILE A 152 6.56 -14.38 1.25
C ILE A 152 5.20 -14.14 1.91
N ALA A 153 4.35 -15.16 1.94
CA ALA A 153 3.03 -15.07 2.55
C ALA A 153 3.06 -14.84 4.06
N GLN A 154 3.95 -15.52 4.79
CA GLN A 154 4.12 -15.35 6.23
C GLN A 154 4.68 -13.97 6.56
N MET A 155 5.62 -13.48 5.75
CA MET A 155 6.27 -12.18 5.98
C MET A 155 5.30 -11.03 5.69
N PHE A 156 4.47 -11.15 4.66
CA PHE A 156 3.34 -10.24 4.46
C PHE A 156 2.40 -10.21 5.67
N THR A 157 2.02 -11.37 6.23
CA THR A 157 1.17 -11.42 7.43
C THR A 157 1.80 -10.69 8.62
N ASN A 158 3.12 -10.83 8.82
CA ASN A 158 3.83 -10.13 9.91
C ASN A 158 3.86 -8.61 9.68
N PHE A 159 4.05 -8.19 8.43
CA PHE A 159 3.99 -6.80 8.05
C PHE A 159 2.59 -6.20 8.29
N MET A 160 1.52 -6.89 7.87
CA MET A 160 0.15 -6.44 8.12
C MET A 160 -0.15 -6.31 9.62
N LYS A 161 0.33 -7.24 10.45
CA LYS A 161 0.22 -7.15 11.92
C LYS A 161 0.91 -5.90 12.48
N SER A 162 2.07 -5.52 11.97
CA SER A 162 2.77 -4.30 12.42
C SER A 162 2.01 -3.01 12.10
N LEU A 163 1.08 -3.06 11.14
CA LEU A 163 0.21 -1.95 10.74
C LEU A 163 -1.15 -1.96 11.43
N GLY A 164 -1.39 -2.90 12.36
CA GLY A 164 -2.64 -2.98 13.12
C GLY A 164 -3.76 -3.75 12.43
N PHE A 165 -3.47 -4.51 11.36
CA PHE A 165 -4.42 -5.43 10.71
C PHE A 165 -4.33 -6.85 11.27
#